data_AF-A0A358XLG6-F1
#
_entry.id   AF-A0A358XLG6-F1
#
_cell.length_a   1.000
_cell.length_b   1.000
_cell.length_c   1.000
_cell.angle_alpha   90.00
_cell.angle_beta   90.00
_cell.angle_gamma   90.00
#
_symmetry.space_group_name_H-M   'P 1'
#
loop_
_entity.id
_entity.type
_entity.pdbx_description
1 polymer ?
#
loop_
_entity_poly.entity_id
_entity_poly.type
_entity_poly.pdbx_seq_one_letter_code
_entity_poly.pdbx_strand_id
1 'polypeptide(L)'
;PYHENKITLDKSKKDKWGLPVLSFDAEIKDNELKMRGDMQNEMKEMLESIGVKDTYTYDNVYGLGQGIHEMGTARMGRDPKTSVLNGNNQ
;
A
#
# COMPACT_ATOMS: atom_id res chain seq x y z
N PRO A 1 3.81 6.59 8.18
CA PRO A 1 4.29 5.97 6.93
C PRO A 1 5.80 5.74 7.03
N TYR A 2 6.32 4.69 6.43
CA TYR A 2 7.76 4.50 6.27
C TYR A 2 8.29 5.53 5.26
N HIS A 3 9.26 6.35 5.66
CA HIS A 3 9.83 7.41 4.80
C HIS A 3 10.82 6.85 3.77
N GLU A 4 11.35 5.67 4.05
CA GLU A 4 12.21 4.87 3.17
C GLU A 4 11.44 4.28 1.99
N ASN A 5 10.15 3.97 2.15
CA ASN A 5 9.28 3.57 1.04
C ASN A 5 9.05 4.77 0.12
N LYS A 6 9.63 4.73 -1.07
CA LYS A 6 9.64 5.85 -2.01
C LYS A 6 9.35 5.41 -3.45
N ILE A 7 8.77 6.32 -4.20
CA ILE A 7 8.58 6.21 -5.64
C ILE A 7 9.41 7.30 -6.30
N THR A 8 10.13 6.95 -7.36
CA THR A 8 10.88 7.91 -8.18
C THR A 8 10.57 7.71 -9.66
N LEU A 9 10.92 8.68 -10.50
CA LEU A 9 10.90 8.52 -11.95
C LEU A 9 12.19 7.83 -12.40
N ASP A 10 12.07 6.76 -13.17
CA ASP A 10 13.20 6.06 -13.76
C ASP A 10 13.92 6.98 -14.76
N LYS A 11 15.22 7.17 -14.58
CA LYS A 11 16.01 8.09 -15.41
C LYS A 11 16.35 7.52 -16.79
N SER A 12 16.20 6.22 -16.97
CA SER A 12 16.64 5.47 -18.15
C SER A 12 15.50 4.87 -18.96
N LYS A 13 14.41 4.48 -18.28
CA LYS A 13 13.28 3.78 -18.89
C LYS A 13 12.08 4.71 -19.07
N LYS A 14 11.52 4.66 -20.27
CA LYS A 14 10.30 5.40 -20.64
C LYS A 14 9.19 4.43 -21.03
N ASP A 15 7.95 4.88 -20.86
CA ASP A 15 6.78 4.19 -21.38
C ASP A 15 6.61 4.40 -22.90
N LYS A 16 5.54 3.83 -23.47
CA LYS A 16 5.25 3.90 -24.91
C LYS A 16 4.94 5.31 -25.42
N TRP A 17 4.76 6.29 -24.54
CA TRP A 17 4.51 7.69 -24.88
C TRP A 17 5.71 8.59 -24.59
N GLY A 18 6.84 8.02 -24.16
CA GLY A 18 8.07 8.75 -23.90
C GLY A 18 8.16 9.39 -22.52
N LEU A 19 7.23 9.09 -21.60
CA LEU A 19 7.29 9.55 -20.21
C LEU A 19 8.13 8.59 -19.35
N PRO A 20 8.91 9.07 -18.38
CA PRO A 20 9.60 8.20 -17.42
C PRO A 20 8.65 7.25 -16.70
N VAL A 21 9.01 5.98 -16.59
CA VAL A 21 8.23 5.02 -15.78
C VAL A 21 8.50 5.21 -14.29
N LEU A 22 7.60 4.72 -13.45
CA LEU A 22 7.83 4.69 -12.00
C LEU A 22 8.87 3.64 -11.63
N SER A 23 9.78 4.00 -10.73
CA SER A 23 10.70 3.10 -10.03
C SER A 23 10.26 2.99 -8.56
N PHE A 24 9.97 1.77 -8.15
CA PHE A 24 9.49 1.44 -6.81
C PHE A 24 10.67 1.00 -5.94
N ASP A 25 10.90 1.70 -4.84
CA ASP A 25 11.82 1.31 -3.77
C ASP A 25 11.02 1.30 -2.47
N ALA A 26 10.29 0.21 -2.28
CA ALA A 26 9.35 0.05 -1.18
C ALA A 26 9.19 -1.43 -0.83
N GLU A 27 8.87 -1.67 0.44
CA GLU A 27 8.62 -3.01 0.96
C GLU A 27 7.43 -3.02 1.94
N ILE A 28 6.83 -4.20 2.06
CA ILE A 28 5.88 -4.55 3.12
C ILE A 28 6.70 -4.95 4.34
N LYS A 29 6.43 -4.37 5.52
CA LYS A 29 7.19 -4.66 6.73
C LYS A 29 6.44 -5.60 7.66
N ASP A 30 7.12 -5.99 8.74
CA ASP A 30 6.64 -6.95 9.73
C ASP A 30 5.25 -6.62 10.28
N ASN A 31 4.96 -5.34 10.53
CA ASN A 31 3.64 -4.93 11.00
C ASN A 31 2.54 -5.22 9.96
N GLU A 32 2.77 -4.91 8.69
CA GLU A 32 1.82 -5.19 7.62
C GLU A 32 1.66 -6.70 7.39
N LEU A 33 2.73 -7.49 7.54
CA LEU A 33 2.64 -8.95 7.48
C LEU A 33 1.80 -9.52 8.63
N LYS A 34 1.98 -9.01 9.86
CA LYS A 34 1.17 -9.41 11.02
C LYS A 34 -0.29 -9.02 10.86
N MET A 35 -0.58 -7.81 10.37
CA MET A 35 -1.94 -7.37 10.08
C MET A 35 -2.64 -8.29 9.07
N ARG A 36 -1.92 -8.89 8.10
CA ARG A 36 -2.54 -9.84 7.16
C ARG A 36 -3.09 -11.08 7.83
N GLY A 37 -2.33 -11.67 8.75
CA GLY A 37 -2.80 -12.81 9.55
C GLY A 37 -4.00 -12.43 10.41
N ASP A 38 -3.95 -11.25 11.03
CA ASP A 38 -5.06 -10.73 11.85
C ASP A 38 -6.34 -10.50 11.03
N MET A 39 -6.23 -9.86 9.86
CA MET A 39 -7.35 -9.63 8.93
C MET A 39 -8.04 -10.94 8.51
N GLN A 40 -7.28 -12.02 8.33
CA GLN A 40 -7.83 -13.33 7.97
C GLN A 40 -8.62 -13.94 9.13
N ASN A 41 -8.08 -13.85 10.35
CA ASN A 41 -8.74 -14.38 11.54
C ASN A 41 -10.04 -13.61 11.82
N GLU A 42 -9.98 -12.28 11.81
CA GLU A 42 -11.15 -11.40 12.01
C GLU A 42 -12.25 -11.66 10.96
N MET A 43 -11.88 -11.81 9.68
CA MET A 43 -12.86 -12.16 8.65
C MET A 43 -13.52 -13.51 8.90
N LYS A 44 -12.74 -14.52 9.33
CA LYS A 44 -13.28 -15.84 9.66
C LYS A 44 -14.25 -15.76 10.84
N GLU A 45 -13.85 -15.08 11.93
CA GLU A 45 -14.70 -14.90 13.11
C GLU A 45 -15.99 -14.15 12.77
N MET A 46 -15.91 -13.10 11.95
CA MET A 46 -17.07 -12.35 11.48
C MET A 46 -18.05 -13.25 10.73
N LEU A 47 -17.57 -14.09 9.79
CA LEU A 47 -18.42 -15.02 9.04
C LEU A 47 -19.04 -16.10 9.93
N GLU A 48 -18.27 -16.68 10.86
CA GLU A 48 -18.78 -17.68 11.81
C GLU A 48 -19.83 -17.07 12.75
N SER A 49 -19.66 -15.82 13.18
CA SER A 49 -20.59 -15.13 14.07
C SER A 49 -22.00 -14.96 13.49
N ILE A 50 -22.11 -14.88 12.15
CA ILE A 50 -23.38 -14.80 11.43
C ILE A 50 -23.89 -16.18 10.96
N GLY A 51 -23.24 -17.26 11.40
CA GLY A 51 -23.65 -18.64 11.14
C GLY A 51 -23.16 -19.25 9.83
N VAL A 52 -22.20 -18.63 9.14
CA VAL A 52 -21.53 -19.26 7.99
C VAL A 52 -20.72 -20.46 8.48
N LYS A 53 -20.92 -21.61 7.84
CA LYS A 53 -20.20 -22.86 8.14
C LYS A 53 -19.08 -23.08 7.12
N ASP A 54 -18.11 -23.91 7.48
CA ASP A 54 -17.00 -24.30 6.61
C ASP A 54 -16.19 -23.10 6.10
N THR A 55 -15.78 -22.23 7.02
CA THR A 55 -14.96 -21.05 6.75
C THR A 55 -13.46 -21.39 6.79
N TYR A 56 -12.76 -21.03 5.72
CA TYR A 56 -11.31 -21.28 5.57
C TYR A 56 -10.59 -19.97 5.29
N THR A 57 -9.40 -19.82 5.85
CA THR A 57 -8.51 -18.69 5.55
C THR A 57 -7.47 -19.11 4.51
N TYR A 58 -6.97 -18.13 3.75
CA TYR A 58 -5.87 -18.34 2.81
C TYR A 58 -5.03 -17.07 2.72
N ASP A 59 -3.71 -17.23 2.63
CA ASP A 59 -2.77 -16.14 2.34
C ASP A 59 -2.12 -16.36 0.98
N ASN A 60 -2.18 -15.34 0.13
CA ASN A 60 -1.56 -15.36 -1.19
C ASN A 60 -0.39 -14.37 -1.23
N VAL A 61 0.64 -14.71 -2.04
CA VAL A 61 1.74 -13.79 -2.30
C VAL A 61 1.18 -12.47 -2.84
N TYR A 62 1.53 -11.37 -2.16
CA TYR A 62 1.08 -10.04 -2.52
C TYR A 62 2.26 -9.22 -3.04
N GLY A 63 2.09 -8.68 -4.25
CA GLY A 63 3.01 -7.71 -4.83
C GLY A 63 2.53 -6.28 -4.57
N LEU A 64 3.47 -5.38 -4.26
CA LEU A 64 3.19 -3.94 -4.33
C LEU A 64 2.64 -3.59 -5.72
N GLY A 65 1.62 -2.73 -5.80
CA GLY A 65 0.91 -2.43 -7.04
C GLY A 65 -0.40 -3.20 -7.25
N GLN A 66 -0.57 -4.37 -6.63
CA GLN A 66 -1.77 -5.20 -6.86
C GLN A 66 -3.04 -4.60 -6.25
N GLY A 67 -2.90 -3.80 -5.19
CA GLY A 67 -4.01 -3.13 -4.53
C GLY A 67 -4.48 -1.85 -5.24
N ILE A 68 -3.76 -1.33 -6.24
CA ILE A 68 -4.04 -0.10 -7.00
C ILE A 68 -4.37 1.15 -6.14
N HIS A 69 -3.99 1.12 -4.87
CA HIS A 69 -4.27 2.13 -3.86
C HIS A 69 -2.95 2.72 -3.35
N GLU A 70 -1.98 2.93 -4.24
CA GLU A 70 -0.71 3.57 -3.93
C GLU A 70 -0.94 5.05 -3.60
N MET A 71 -0.59 5.46 -2.39
CA MET A 71 -0.92 6.77 -1.85
C MET A 71 0.32 7.44 -1.25
N GLY A 72 0.29 8.77 -1.13
CA GLY A 72 1.27 9.54 -0.35
C GLY A 72 2.55 9.95 -1.11
N THR A 73 2.63 9.73 -2.42
CA THR A 73 3.74 10.17 -3.29
C THR A 73 3.86 11.70 -3.38
N ALA A 74 2.75 12.42 -3.23
CA ALA A 74 2.69 13.87 -3.01
C ALA A 74 1.76 14.18 -1.81
N ARG A 75 2.15 13.72 -0.62
CA ARG A 75 1.28 13.76 0.57
C ARG A 75 0.96 15.19 1.01
N MET A 76 -0.30 15.39 1.43
CA MET A 76 -0.72 16.55 2.19
C MET A 76 -0.29 16.43 3.66
N GLY A 77 -0.05 17.57 4.31
CA GLY A 77 0.12 17.63 5.75
C GLY A 77 0.27 19.05 6.29
N ARG A 78 0.60 19.15 7.58
CA ARG A 78 0.68 20.44 8.30
C ARG A 78 2.11 20.97 8.45
N ASP A 79 3.10 20.11 8.23
CA ASP A 79 4.52 20.45 8.34
C ASP A 79 5.19 20.37 6.95
N PRO A 80 5.71 21.50 6.41
CA PRO A 80 6.37 21.53 5.11
C PRO A 80 7.65 20.69 5.05
N LYS A 81 8.25 20.30 6.20
CA LYS A 81 9.42 19.41 6.21
C LYS A 81 9.07 17.96 5.91
N THR A 82 7.81 17.58 6.07
CA THR A 82 7.36 16.18 5.97
C THR A 82 6.28 15.98 4.91
N SER A 83 5.80 17.05 4.28
CA SER A 83 4.65 17.05 3.38
C SER A 83 4.93 17.90 2.15
N VAL A 84 4.39 17.48 1.00
CA VAL A 84 4.54 18.22 -0.27
C VAL A 84 3.49 19.32 -0.37
N LEU A 85 2.27 19.01 0.05
CA LEU A 85 1.11 19.88 -0.07
C LEU A 85 0.59 20.27 1.31
N ASN A 86 -0.11 21.40 1.38
CA ASN A 86 -0.83 21.82 2.59
C ASN A 86 -2.18 21.08 2.73
N GLY A 87 -2.97 21.41 3.78
CA GLY A 87 -4.27 20.80 4.04
C GLY A 87 -5.38 21.08 3.02
N ASN A 88 -5.09 21.91 2.01
CA ASN A 88 -5.99 22.27 0.92
C ASN A 88 -5.46 21.82 -0.45
N ASN A 89 -4.49 20.89 -0.47
CA ASN A 89 -3.91 20.34 -1.70
C ASN A 89 -3.23 21.39 -2.61
N GLN A 90 -2.59 22.39 -2.00
CA GLN A 90 -1.73 23.38 -2.67
C GLN A 90 -0.26 23.09 -2.43
#